data_AF-A0A949U2M6-F1
#
_entry.id   AF-A0A949U2M6-F1
#
_cell.length_a   1.000
_cell.length_b   1.000
_cell.length_c   1.000
_cell.angle_alpha   90.00
_cell.angle_beta   90.00
_cell.angle_gamma   90.00
#
_symmetry.space_group_name_H-M   'P 1'
#
loop_
_entity.id
_entity.type
_entity.pdbx_description
1 polymer ?
#
loop_
_entity_poly.entity_id
_entity_poly.type
_entity_poly.pdbx_seq_one_letter_code
_entity_poly.pdbx_strand_id
1 'polypeptide(L)'
;MIKKLSGILLLVVALGLIGCKSNVAKNVDTDSSKTKVEENKNEVTQESNKKVSKKQEYKTKLDIIGVELKKLDVKDSGTTADMREAANERYKKWDSALNEIYGVLRGDLSSSDMKKLQNEEIQWISDRDAKAKKASSEMKGGTMEPVIYINSLADTTKQRCYELVEKYMK
;
A
#
# COMPACT_ATOMS: atom_id res chain seq x y z
N MET A 1 -18.59 19.15 -32.12
CA MET A 1 -19.58 18.24 -31.49
C MET A 1 -19.27 16.82 -31.94
N ILE A 2 -18.95 15.91 -31.01
CA ILE A 2 -19.24 14.46 -31.01
C ILE A 2 -18.77 13.99 -29.62
N LYS A 3 -19.72 13.76 -28.72
CA LYS A 3 -19.48 13.16 -27.40
C LYS A 3 -19.42 11.64 -27.62
N LYS A 4 -18.32 10.99 -27.24
CA LYS A 4 -18.29 9.52 -27.09
C LYS A 4 -18.43 9.18 -25.62
N LEU A 5 -19.65 8.86 -25.21
CA LEU A 5 -19.98 8.19 -23.95
C LEU A 5 -19.52 6.73 -24.09
N SER A 6 -18.50 6.31 -23.36
CA SER A 6 -18.27 4.89 -23.05
C SER A 6 -18.76 4.64 -21.64
N GLY A 7 -20.00 4.18 -21.52
CA GLY A 7 -20.54 3.63 -20.27
C GLY A 7 -20.00 2.21 -20.08
N ILE A 8 -19.25 1.99 -19.01
CA ILE A 8 -18.86 0.64 -18.55
C ILE A 8 -19.98 0.12 -17.64
N LEU A 9 -20.51 -1.03 -18.06
CA LEU A 9 -21.56 -1.82 -17.43
C LEU A 9 -21.02 -2.48 -16.14
N LEU A 10 -21.59 -2.11 -14.99
CA LEU A 10 -21.35 -2.76 -13.70
C LEU A 10 -22.11 -4.10 -13.67
N LEU A 11 -21.40 -5.21 -13.77
CA LEU A 11 -21.95 -6.55 -13.55
C LEU A 11 -21.75 -6.94 -12.08
N VAL A 12 -22.81 -6.77 -11.29
CA VAL A 12 -22.92 -7.27 -9.92
C VAL A 12 -23.45 -8.69 -10.01
N VAL A 13 -22.62 -9.69 -9.69
CA VAL A 13 -23.10 -11.06 -9.43
C VAL A 13 -22.93 -11.32 -7.94
N ALA A 14 -24.02 -11.11 -7.21
CA ALA A 14 -24.21 -11.62 -5.87
C ALA A 14 -24.86 -13.00 -5.96
N LEU A 15 -24.18 -14.04 -5.48
CA LEU A 15 -24.81 -15.30 -5.08
C LEU A 15 -24.40 -15.59 -3.63
N GLY A 16 -25.33 -15.33 -2.71
CA GLY A 16 -25.43 -16.11 -1.47
C GLY A 16 -26.00 -17.50 -1.78
N LEU A 17 -26.14 -18.46 -0.88
CA LEU A 17 -25.91 -18.64 0.56
C LEU A 17 -26.13 -20.16 0.82
N ILE A 18 -25.76 -20.63 2.02
CA ILE A 18 -26.25 -21.84 2.75
C ILE A 18 -25.50 -23.18 2.61
N GLY A 19 -25.13 -23.73 3.77
CA GLY A 19 -24.92 -25.16 4.02
C GLY A 19 -24.35 -25.51 5.42
N CYS A 20 -25.22 -25.88 6.37
CA CYS A 20 -25.03 -26.28 7.79
C CYS A 20 -24.05 -27.47 8.05
N LYS A 21 -23.22 -27.52 9.11
CA LYS A 21 -23.42 -27.81 10.58
C LYS A 21 -23.57 -29.30 10.95
N SER A 22 -22.70 -29.85 11.83
CA SER A 22 -23.02 -30.69 13.01
C SER A 22 -21.78 -31.20 13.80
N ASN A 23 -21.91 -31.22 15.13
CA ASN A 23 -20.97 -31.59 16.22
C ASN A 23 -21.12 -33.07 16.66
N VAL A 24 -20.13 -33.62 17.38
CA VAL A 24 -20.19 -34.56 18.55
C VAL A 24 -18.75 -34.69 19.13
N ALA A 25 -18.47 -35.16 20.35
CA ALA A 25 -18.49 -34.59 21.70
C ALA A 25 -17.77 -35.61 22.65
N LYS A 26 -17.25 -35.16 23.81
CA LYS A 26 -16.91 -35.91 25.07
C LYS A 26 -15.56 -36.67 25.15
N ASN A 27 -14.83 -36.78 26.28
CA ASN A 27 -14.74 -36.10 27.60
C ASN A 27 -13.59 -36.75 28.44
N VAL A 28 -12.96 -36.03 29.40
CA VAL A 28 -12.52 -36.49 30.78
C VAL A 28 -11.33 -37.48 30.89
N ASP A 29 -10.34 -37.46 31.82
CA ASP A 29 -10.03 -36.80 33.13
C ASP A 29 -8.48 -36.90 33.41
N THR A 30 -7.81 -35.88 33.98
CA THR A 30 -7.32 -35.71 35.39
C THR A 30 -6.04 -36.49 35.81
N ASP A 31 -4.95 -35.79 36.20
CA ASP A 31 -4.37 -35.78 37.57
C ASP A 31 -3.09 -34.90 37.73
N SER A 32 -2.99 -34.38 38.95
CA SER A 32 -2.15 -33.45 39.73
C SER A 32 -0.62 -33.40 39.59
N SER A 33 -0.05 -32.19 39.73
CA SER A 33 0.90 -31.85 40.81
C SER A 33 1.24 -30.34 40.89
N LYS A 34 1.02 -29.75 42.08
CA LYS A 34 1.48 -28.42 42.55
C LYS A 34 3.02 -28.41 42.71
N THR A 35 3.72 -27.29 42.56
CA THR A 35 4.08 -26.37 43.67
C THR A 35 4.68 -25.06 43.15
N LYS A 36 4.41 -23.99 43.92
CA LYS A 36 4.60 -22.55 43.76
C LYS A 36 5.97 -22.09 44.28
N VAL A 37 6.61 -21.11 43.62
CA VAL A 37 7.38 -20.01 44.28
C VAL A 37 7.24 -18.74 43.43
N GLU A 38 6.73 -17.68 44.06
CA GLU A 38 6.72 -16.29 43.61
C GLU A 38 7.97 -15.57 44.15
N GLU A 39 8.58 -14.69 43.35
CA GLU A 39 8.79 -13.25 43.60
C GLU A 39 9.89 -12.72 42.66
N ASN A 40 9.54 -11.95 41.64
CA ASN A 40 9.35 -10.49 41.63
C ASN A 40 10.65 -9.69 41.80
N LYS A 41 11.15 -9.15 40.69
CA LYS A 41 11.89 -7.89 40.68
C LYS A 41 11.35 -7.01 39.56
N ASN A 42 10.32 -6.25 39.92
CA ASN A 42 9.90 -5.05 39.20
C ASN A 42 11.00 -3.99 39.33
N GLU A 43 11.41 -3.46 38.18
CA GLU A 43 11.80 -2.05 38.01
C GLU A 43 11.53 -1.76 36.52
N VAL A 44 10.29 -1.44 36.15
CA VAL A 44 9.78 -0.07 36.02
C VAL A 44 10.79 0.86 35.35
N THR A 45 10.60 1.07 34.06
CA THR A 45 10.63 2.42 33.50
C THR A 45 9.38 2.58 32.64
N GLN A 46 8.31 3.07 33.28
CA GLN A 46 7.31 3.95 32.65
C GLN A 46 8.12 5.16 32.13
N GLU A 47 7.97 5.74 30.94
CA GLU A 47 6.76 6.21 30.28
C GLU A 47 7.16 6.74 28.90
N SER A 48 6.45 6.37 27.84
CA SER A 48 5.62 7.36 27.17
C SER A 48 4.50 6.62 26.45
N ASN A 49 3.30 6.69 27.02
CA ASN A 49 2.08 6.34 26.32
C ASN A 49 1.80 7.45 25.30
N LYS A 50 2.70 7.61 24.32
CA LYS A 50 2.54 8.54 23.21
C LYS A 50 1.72 7.80 22.17
N LYS A 51 0.42 8.08 22.11
CA LYS A 51 -0.42 7.70 20.98
C LYS A 51 0.33 8.11 19.70
N VAL A 52 0.92 7.14 19.00
CA VAL A 52 1.67 7.38 17.77
C VAL A 52 0.68 8.06 16.81
N SER A 53 1.07 9.22 16.24
CA SER A 53 0.18 9.92 15.33
C SER A 53 -0.02 9.08 14.07
N LYS A 54 -1.18 9.23 13.42
CA LYS A 54 -1.49 8.49 12.19
C LYS A 54 -0.45 8.79 11.11
N LYS A 55 0.02 10.04 11.08
CA LYS A 55 1.16 10.46 10.26
C LYS A 55 2.43 9.63 10.51
N GLN A 56 2.82 9.42 11.77
CA GLN A 56 4.03 8.65 12.08
C GLN A 56 3.86 7.15 11.76
N GLU A 57 2.67 6.60 11.96
CA GLU A 57 2.33 5.22 11.58
C GLU A 57 2.51 5.00 10.07
N TYR A 58 1.90 5.87 9.25
CA TYR A 58 1.98 5.74 7.79
C TYR A 58 3.39 6.01 7.25
N LYS A 59 4.14 6.96 7.83
CA LYS A 59 5.56 7.13 7.48
C LYS A 59 6.36 5.85 7.70
N THR A 60 6.21 5.24 8.87
CA THR A 60 6.87 3.98 9.20
C THR A 60 6.48 2.87 8.22
N LYS A 61 5.19 2.78 7.86
CA LYS A 61 4.71 1.83 6.85
C LYS A 61 5.35 2.05 5.48
N LEU A 62 5.45 3.30 5.02
CA LEU A 62 6.08 3.63 3.74
C LEU A 62 7.59 3.31 3.76
N ASP A 63 8.27 3.56 4.88
CA ASP A 63 9.69 3.23 5.04
C ASP A 63 9.91 1.71 4.98
N ILE A 64 9.04 0.92 5.63
CA ILE A 64 9.07 -0.55 5.55
C ILE A 64 8.87 -1.03 4.11
N ILE A 65 7.87 -0.51 3.39
CA ILE A 65 7.67 -0.82 1.96
C ILE A 65 8.95 -0.49 1.17
N GLY A 66 9.56 0.65 1.44
CA GLY A 66 10.83 1.05 0.81
C GLY A 66 11.97 0.07 1.07
N VAL A 67 12.07 -0.46 2.29
CA VAL A 67 13.08 -1.48 2.66
C VAL A 67 12.78 -2.83 2.01
N GLU A 68 11.52 -3.27 2.00
CA GLU A 68 11.10 -4.52 1.36
C GLU A 68 11.41 -4.53 -0.14
N LEU A 69 11.12 -3.43 -0.83
CA LEU A 69 11.31 -3.30 -2.27
C LEU A 69 12.78 -3.25 -2.70
N LYS A 70 13.72 -2.93 -1.80
CA LYS A 70 15.17 -3.05 -2.08
C LYS A 70 15.60 -4.50 -2.32
N LYS A 71 14.85 -5.47 -1.79
CA LYS A 71 15.15 -6.90 -2.02
C LYS A 71 14.93 -7.32 -3.47
N LEU A 72 14.08 -6.58 -4.21
CA LEU A 72 13.85 -6.84 -5.64
C LEU A 72 15.10 -6.53 -6.48
N ASP A 73 15.92 -5.57 -6.06
CA ASP A 73 17.16 -5.23 -6.77
C ASP A 73 18.21 -6.36 -6.68
N VAL A 74 18.12 -7.21 -5.66
CA VAL A 74 19.03 -8.35 -5.43
C VAL A 74 18.56 -9.61 -6.16
N LYS A 75 17.27 -9.66 -6.56
CA LYS A 75 16.64 -10.83 -7.20
C LYS A 75 16.64 -10.76 -8.74
N ASP A 76 17.09 -9.64 -9.30
CA ASP A 76 17.21 -9.49 -10.75
C ASP A 76 18.24 -10.48 -11.31
N SER A 77 17.83 -11.42 -12.17
CA SER A 77 18.75 -12.33 -12.84
C SER A 77 19.58 -11.64 -13.93
N GLY A 78 19.36 -10.34 -14.16
CA GLY A 78 20.06 -9.51 -15.14
C GLY A 78 19.40 -9.51 -16.51
N THR A 79 18.23 -10.14 -16.68
CA THR A 79 17.46 -10.08 -17.92
C THR A 79 16.49 -8.90 -17.91
N THR A 80 16.22 -8.30 -19.07
CA THR A 80 15.22 -7.23 -19.17
C THR A 80 13.81 -7.66 -18.78
N ALA A 81 13.50 -8.96 -18.86
CA ALA A 81 12.22 -9.50 -18.40
C ALA A 81 12.07 -9.40 -16.89
N ASP A 82 13.10 -9.83 -16.15
CA ASP A 82 13.15 -9.78 -14.69
C ASP A 82 13.17 -8.34 -14.18
N MET A 83 13.97 -7.47 -14.81
CA MET A 83 13.96 -6.02 -14.54
C MET A 83 12.56 -5.43 -14.67
N ARG A 84 11.81 -5.82 -15.72
CA ARG A 84 10.45 -5.35 -15.95
C ARG A 84 9.47 -5.90 -14.92
N GLU A 85 9.63 -7.15 -14.49
CA GLU A 85 8.82 -7.75 -13.44
C GLU A 85 9.03 -7.04 -12.11
N ALA A 86 10.29 -6.84 -11.70
CA ALA A 86 10.66 -6.11 -10.49
C ALA A 86 10.12 -4.67 -10.50
N ALA A 87 10.24 -3.95 -11.63
CA ALA A 87 9.67 -2.61 -11.79
C ALA A 87 8.14 -2.61 -11.61
N ASN A 88 7.44 -3.60 -12.18
CA ASN A 88 5.99 -3.75 -12.02
C ASN A 88 5.58 -4.03 -10.58
N GLU A 89 6.29 -4.93 -9.89
CA GLU A 89 6.03 -5.22 -8.47
C GLU A 89 6.22 -3.98 -7.61
N ARG A 90 7.30 -3.23 -7.84
CA ARG A 90 7.56 -1.96 -7.17
C ARG A 90 6.43 -0.96 -7.40
N TYR A 91 6.01 -0.77 -8.65
CA TYR A 91 4.92 0.13 -8.98
C TYR A 91 3.61 -0.29 -8.30
N LYS A 92 3.23 -1.56 -8.39
CA LYS A 92 2.00 -2.10 -7.75
C LYS A 92 1.98 -1.88 -6.25
N LYS A 93 3.12 -2.05 -5.57
CA LYS A 93 3.24 -1.84 -4.12
C LYS A 93 3.07 -0.37 -3.74
N TRP A 94 3.71 0.55 -4.47
CA TRP A 94 3.53 1.98 -4.23
C TRP A 94 2.11 2.46 -4.57
N ASP A 95 1.52 1.98 -5.66
CA ASP A 95 0.16 2.34 -6.06
C ASP A 95 -0.88 1.83 -5.06
N SER A 96 -0.72 0.61 -4.55
CA SER A 96 -1.54 0.10 -3.43
C SER A 96 -1.44 0.99 -2.19
N ALA A 97 -0.22 1.39 -1.81
CA ALA A 97 -0.01 2.27 -0.66
C ALA A 97 -0.64 3.66 -0.87
N LEU A 98 -0.54 4.22 -2.09
CA LEU A 98 -1.15 5.50 -2.43
C LEU A 98 -2.67 5.43 -2.31
N ASN A 99 -3.29 4.38 -2.86
CA ASN A 99 -4.74 4.19 -2.81
C ASN A 99 -5.24 3.99 -1.37
N GLU A 100 -4.48 3.29 -0.53
CA GLU A 100 -4.78 3.15 0.89
C GLU A 100 -4.74 4.51 1.61
N ILE A 101 -3.67 5.28 1.43
CA ILE A 101 -3.52 6.64 1.97
C ILE A 101 -4.68 7.53 1.51
N TYR A 102 -5.02 7.50 0.22
CA TYR A 102 -6.13 8.29 -0.30
C TYR A 102 -7.48 7.89 0.32
N GLY A 103 -7.70 6.59 0.53
CA GLY A 103 -8.90 6.07 1.20
C GLY A 103 -9.01 6.55 2.64
N VAL A 104 -7.89 6.58 3.36
CA VAL A 104 -7.78 7.12 4.72
C VAL A 104 -8.10 8.61 4.75
N LEU A 105 -7.49 9.40 3.87
CA LEU A 105 -7.68 10.84 3.81
C LEU A 105 -9.13 11.21 3.48
N ARG A 106 -9.84 10.38 2.72
CA ARG A 106 -11.27 10.56 2.46
C ARG A 106 -12.13 10.52 3.72
N GLY A 107 -11.73 9.76 4.74
CA GLY A 107 -12.42 9.70 6.02
C GLY A 107 -12.01 10.80 7.00
N ASP A 108 -10.79 11.33 6.87
CA ASP A 108 -10.22 12.28 7.84
C ASP A 108 -10.36 13.75 7.43
N LEU A 109 -10.40 14.05 6.12
CA LEU A 109 -10.44 15.41 5.59
C LEU A 109 -11.85 15.98 5.53
N SER A 110 -11.95 17.31 5.65
CA SER A 110 -13.20 18.03 5.36
C SER A 110 -13.58 17.84 3.89
N SER A 111 -14.86 18.01 3.55
CA SER A 111 -15.31 17.92 2.15
C SER A 111 -14.60 18.93 1.24
N SER A 112 -14.27 20.11 1.75
CA SER A 112 -13.51 21.13 1.02
C SER A 112 -12.07 20.70 0.75
N ASP A 113 -11.37 20.21 1.78
CA ASP A 113 -9.98 19.75 1.65
C ASP A 113 -9.89 18.51 0.77
N MET A 114 -10.86 17.58 0.89
CA MET A 114 -10.92 16.41 0.02
C MET A 114 -11.18 16.79 -1.45
N LYS A 115 -11.99 17.82 -1.70
CA LYS A 115 -12.21 18.33 -3.07
C LYS A 115 -10.95 18.94 -3.65
N LYS A 116 -10.18 19.68 -2.83
CA LYS A 116 -8.86 20.19 -3.23
C LYS A 116 -7.90 19.06 -3.55
N LEU A 117 -7.78 18.07 -2.66
CA LEU A 117 -6.93 16.89 -2.86
C LEU A 117 -7.32 16.12 -4.14
N GLN A 118 -8.62 15.96 -4.44
CA GLN A 118 -9.06 15.31 -5.67
C GLN A 118 -8.53 16.02 -6.93
N ASN A 119 -8.56 17.35 -6.95
CA ASN A 119 -8.04 18.13 -8.07
C ASN A 119 -6.50 18.01 -8.17
N GLU A 120 -5.81 17.99 -7.03
CA GLU A 120 -4.37 17.74 -6.98
C GLU A 120 -4.00 16.35 -7.52
N GLU A 121 -4.75 15.30 -7.17
CA GLU A 121 -4.52 13.93 -7.69
C GLU A 121 -4.73 13.85 -9.20
N ILE A 122 -5.76 14.49 -9.75
CA ILE A 122 -6.02 14.52 -11.20
C ILE A 122 -4.83 15.14 -11.94
N GLN A 123 -4.35 16.29 -11.46
CA GLN A 123 -3.19 16.95 -12.05
C GLN A 123 -1.93 16.10 -11.90
N TRP A 124 -1.71 15.55 -10.70
CA TRP A 124 -0.55 14.71 -10.41
C TRP A 124 -0.48 13.46 -11.30
N ILE A 125 -1.60 12.79 -11.58
CA ILE A 125 -1.64 11.63 -12.49
C ILE A 125 -1.17 12.05 -13.89
N SER A 126 -1.65 13.18 -14.41
CA SER A 126 -1.23 13.71 -15.71
C SER A 126 0.28 13.98 -15.74
N ASP A 127 0.81 14.63 -14.70
CA ASP A 127 2.23 14.98 -14.61
C ASP A 127 3.11 13.74 -14.44
N ARG A 128 2.66 12.76 -13.65
CA ARG A 128 3.33 11.45 -13.47
C ARG A 128 3.46 10.72 -14.80
N ASP A 129 2.38 10.61 -15.55
CA ASP A 129 2.35 9.85 -16.80
C ASP A 129 3.17 10.57 -17.89
N ALA A 130 3.12 11.90 -17.95
CA ALA A 130 3.96 12.70 -18.82
C ALA A 130 5.46 12.55 -18.48
N LYS A 131 5.81 12.57 -17.20
CA LYS A 131 7.19 12.34 -16.73
C LYS A 131 7.69 10.95 -17.09
N ALA A 132 6.89 9.91 -16.88
CA ALA A 132 7.26 8.53 -17.23
C ALA A 132 7.48 8.36 -18.74
N LYS A 133 6.59 8.93 -19.57
CA LYS A 133 6.74 8.93 -21.02
C LYS A 133 7.99 9.66 -21.49
N LYS A 134 8.31 10.80 -20.86
CA LYS A 134 9.54 11.55 -21.15
C LYS A 134 10.78 10.72 -20.79
N ALA A 135 10.79 10.12 -19.59
CA ALA A 135 11.91 9.34 -19.09
C ALA A 135 12.24 8.14 -20.00
N SER A 136 11.23 7.47 -20.55
CA SER A 136 11.44 6.30 -21.41
C SER A 136 11.73 6.62 -22.88
N SER A 137 11.60 7.88 -23.30
CA SER A 137 11.58 8.26 -24.72
C SER A 137 12.90 8.01 -25.47
N GLU A 138 14.04 8.09 -24.79
CA GLU A 138 15.36 7.81 -25.39
C GLU A 138 15.52 6.34 -25.78
N MET A 139 14.80 5.44 -25.11
CA MET A 139 14.84 4.00 -25.35
C MET A 139 13.67 3.49 -26.20
N LYS A 140 12.90 4.39 -26.81
CA LYS A 140 11.66 4.07 -27.52
C LYS A 140 11.85 2.93 -28.54
N GLY A 141 10.99 1.92 -28.46
CA GLY A 141 11.04 0.72 -29.30
C GLY A 141 12.02 -0.36 -28.84
N GLY A 142 12.85 -0.07 -27.82
CA GLY A 142 13.75 -1.03 -27.21
C GLY A 142 13.11 -1.79 -26.04
N THR A 143 13.72 -2.91 -25.64
CA THR A 143 13.23 -3.74 -24.52
C THR A 143 13.28 -3.02 -23.17
N MET A 144 14.15 -2.03 -23.03
CA MET A 144 14.30 -1.22 -21.80
C MET A 144 13.31 -0.06 -21.66
N GLU A 145 12.65 0.37 -22.74
CA GLU A 145 11.61 1.41 -22.67
C GLU A 145 10.57 1.14 -21.57
N PRO A 146 9.90 -0.02 -21.52
CA PRO A 146 8.91 -0.30 -20.48
C PRO A 146 9.51 -0.34 -19.07
N VAL A 147 10.76 -0.80 -18.91
CA VAL A 147 11.42 -0.83 -17.60
C VAL A 147 11.60 0.59 -17.05
N ILE A 148 12.11 1.50 -17.88
CA ILE A 148 12.33 2.90 -17.50
C ILE A 148 11.00 3.60 -17.22
N TYR A 149 10.00 3.38 -18.09
CA TYR A 149 8.66 3.94 -17.92
C TYR A 149 8.05 3.54 -16.56
N ILE A 150 8.04 2.24 -16.25
CA ILE A 150 7.42 1.71 -15.03
C ILE A 150 8.19 2.15 -13.77
N ASN A 151 9.53 2.19 -13.82
CA ASN A 151 10.31 2.72 -12.70
C ASN A 151 10.00 4.20 -12.43
N SER A 152 9.85 5.03 -13.48
CA SER A 152 9.45 6.43 -13.30
C SER A 152 8.05 6.57 -12.68
N LEU A 153 7.11 5.67 -13.02
CA LEU A 153 5.80 5.61 -12.37
C LEU A 153 5.94 5.25 -10.88
N ALA A 154 6.73 4.22 -10.57
CA ALA A 154 6.97 3.76 -9.21
C ALA A 154 7.58 4.85 -8.31
N ASP A 155 8.63 5.52 -8.79
CA ASP A 155 9.33 6.56 -8.02
C ASP A 155 8.44 7.77 -7.76
N THR A 156 7.70 8.20 -8.78
CA THR A 156 6.79 9.35 -8.65
C THR A 156 5.60 9.01 -7.73
N THR A 157 5.12 7.77 -7.76
CA THR A 157 4.06 7.27 -6.86
C THR A 157 4.55 7.17 -5.41
N LYS A 158 5.77 6.66 -5.19
CA LYS A 158 6.43 6.69 -3.88
C LYS A 158 6.48 8.10 -3.32
N GLN A 159 6.97 9.07 -4.09
CA GLN A 159 7.06 10.47 -3.66
C GLN A 159 5.69 11.02 -3.26
N ARG A 160 4.65 10.70 -4.04
CA ARG A 160 3.28 11.12 -3.73
C ARG A 160 2.75 10.53 -2.42
N CYS A 161 3.04 9.26 -2.13
CA CYS A 161 2.67 8.65 -0.85
C CYS A 161 3.21 9.46 0.34
N TYR A 162 4.51 9.78 0.33
CA TYR A 162 5.11 10.58 1.41
C TYR A 162 4.55 11.99 1.46
N GLU A 163 4.31 12.63 0.32
CA GLU A 163 3.71 13.96 0.24
C GLU A 163 2.32 13.99 0.87
N LEU A 164 1.45 13.02 0.56
CA LEU A 164 0.10 12.95 1.10
C LEU A 164 0.11 12.74 2.61
N VAL A 165 0.95 11.85 3.10
CA VAL A 165 1.12 11.61 4.55
C VAL A 165 1.65 12.86 5.25
N GLU A 166 2.64 13.54 4.65
CA GLU A 166 3.25 14.73 5.26
C GLU A 166 2.27 15.90 5.34
N LYS A 167 1.52 16.16 4.28
CA LYS A 167 0.64 17.33 4.16
C LYS A 167 -0.71 17.15 4.82
N TYR A 168 -1.30 15.96 4.78
CA TYR A 168 -2.71 15.76 5.10
C TYR A 168 -2.99 14.91 6.34
N MET A 169 -2.05 14.07 6.79
CA MET A 169 -2.25 13.27 8.00
C MET A 169 -1.82 14.02 9.26
N LYS A 170 -2.58 13.84 10.35
CA LYS A 170 -2.30 14.41 11.67
C LYS A 170 -1.62 13.40 12.59
#